data_AF-A0A7W0NAW6-F1
#
_entry.id   AF-A0A7W0NAW6-F1
#
_cell.length_a   1.000
_cell.length_b   1.000
_cell.length_c   1.000
_cell.angle_alpha   90.00
_cell.angle_beta   90.00
_cell.angle_gamma   90.00
#
_symmetry.space_group_name_H-M   'P 1'
#
loop_
_entity.id
_entity.type
_entity.pdbx_description
1 polymer ?
#
loop_
_entity_poly.entity_id
_entity_poly.type
_entity_poly.pdbx_seq_one_letter_code
_entity_poly.pdbx_strand_id
1 'polypeptide(L)'
;MPSHLSSVRWSALVLLLVLIAGGIAGFTPVTQVRALRQVEATVTFAFWGDPAERVAYEEVIEGFEAAQPGIQVETIYTPGQDDYQTKIATSFSAG
;
A
#
# COMPACT_ATOMS: atom_id res chain seq x y z
N MET A 1 -29.81 7.63 -65.01
CA MET A 1 -30.61 7.64 -63.76
C MET A 1 -30.55 6.24 -63.14
N PRO A 2 -30.29 6.06 -61.85
CA PRO A 2 -29.23 6.66 -61.04
C PRO A 2 -28.35 5.59 -60.35
N SER A 3 -27.06 5.90 -60.16
CA SER A 3 -25.99 5.01 -59.69
C SER A 3 -25.57 5.25 -58.23
N HIS A 4 -26.51 5.33 -57.29
CA HIS A 4 -26.23 5.80 -55.92
C HIS A 4 -26.44 4.77 -54.79
N LEU A 5 -26.95 3.55 -55.07
CA LEU A 5 -27.29 2.58 -54.02
C LEU A 5 -26.15 1.66 -53.55
N SER A 6 -25.02 1.58 -54.25
CA SER A 6 -23.89 0.69 -53.90
C SER A 6 -22.84 1.32 -52.97
N SER A 7 -22.65 2.65 -53.05
CA SER A 7 -21.64 3.37 -52.26
C SER A 7 -22.00 3.46 -50.77
N VAL A 8 -23.28 3.69 -50.45
CA VAL A 8 -23.77 3.84 -49.07
C VAL A 8 -23.63 2.53 -48.27
N ARG A 9 -23.82 1.38 -48.92
CA ARG A 9 -23.75 0.05 -48.30
C ARG A 9 -22.32 -0.36 -47.96
N TRP A 10 -21.35 0.09 -48.75
CA TRP A 10 -19.92 -0.17 -48.52
C TRP A 10 -19.37 0.75 -47.41
N SER A 11 -19.75 2.02 -47.43
CA SER A 11 -19.35 3.00 -46.41
C SER A 11 -19.90 2.66 -45.02
N ALA A 12 -21.13 2.15 -44.94
CA ALA A 12 -21.72 1.68 -43.68
C ALA A 12 -20.99 0.46 -43.10
N LEU A 13 -20.49 -0.44 -43.96
CA LEU A 13 -19.74 -1.64 -43.56
C LEU A 13 -18.33 -1.30 -43.05
N VAL A 14 -17.67 -0.31 -43.66
CA VAL A 14 -16.36 0.18 -43.20
C VAL A 14 -16.48 0.92 -41.86
N LEU A 15 -17.54 1.74 -41.68
CA LEU A 15 -17.79 2.44 -40.41
C LEU A 15 -18.15 1.48 -39.27
N LEU A 16 -18.88 0.40 -39.55
CA LEU A 16 -19.21 -0.64 -38.56
C LEU A 16 -17.97 -1.44 -38.12
N LEU A 17 -17.04 -1.70 -39.04
CA LEU A 17 -15.77 -2.40 -38.74
C LEU A 17 -14.81 -1.55 -37.89
N VAL A 18 -14.77 -0.23 -38.10
CA VAL A 18 -13.92 0.68 -37.31
C VAL A 18 -14.45 0.85 -35.88
N LEU A 19 -15.77 0.81 -35.67
CA LEU A 19 -16.38 0.90 -34.34
C LEU A 19 -16.16 -0.35 -33.47
N ILE A 20 -16.01 -1.53 -34.07
CA ILE A 20 -15.78 -2.78 -33.32
C ILE A 20 -14.31 -2.90 -32.88
N ALA A 21 -13.37 -2.30 -33.62
CA ALA A 21 -11.93 -2.38 -33.30
C ALA A 21 -11.46 -1.40 -32.21
N GLY A 22 -12.25 -0.36 -31.87
CA GLY A 22 -11.86 0.68 -30.91
C GLY A 22 -12.22 0.41 -29.44
N GLY A 23 -12.93 -0.67 -29.13
CA GLY A 23 -13.62 -0.85 -27.83
C GLY A 23 -12.84 -1.52 -26.69
N ILE A 24 -11.60 -1.99 -26.90
CA ILE A 24 -10.87 -2.82 -25.90
C ILE A 24 -9.55 -2.23 -25.41
N ALA A 25 -9.30 -0.93 -25.63
CA ALA A 25 -8.07 -0.25 -25.18
C ALA A 25 -8.24 0.53 -23.85
N GLY A 26 -9.32 0.31 -23.10
CA GLY A 26 -9.65 1.08 -21.89
C GLY A 26 -9.36 0.41 -20.55
N PHE A 27 -8.96 -0.88 -20.54
CA PHE A 27 -8.75 -1.64 -19.31
C PHE A 27 -7.30 -2.13 -19.20
N THR A 28 -6.35 -1.21 -19.26
CA THR A 28 -5.07 -1.48 -18.60
C THR A 28 -5.30 -1.20 -17.12
N PRO A 29 -5.30 -2.19 -16.22
CA PRO A 29 -5.08 -1.88 -14.82
C PRO A 29 -3.71 -1.19 -14.78
N VAL A 30 -3.71 0.13 -14.59
CA VAL A 30 -2.51 0.86 -14.18
C VAL A 30 -2.22 0.32 -12.79
N THR A 31 -1.49 -0.79 -12.77
CA THR A 31 -0.84 -1.30 -11.56
C THR A 31 0.29 -0.33 -11.36
N GLN A 32 -0.01 0.79 -10.72
CA GLN A 32 0.98 1.76 -10.31
C GLN A 32 1.75 1.09 -9.19
N VAL A 33 2.74 0.29 -9.55
CA VAL A 33 3.80 -0.14 -8.63
C VAL A 33 4.53 1.14 -8.29
N ARG A 34 4.05 1.83 -7.26
CA ARG A 34 4.82 2.88 -6.60
C ARG A 34 6.09 2.16 -6.18
N ALA A 35 7.22 2.51 -6.79
CA ALA A 35 8.51 2.13 -6.28
C ALA A 35 8.56 2.69 -4.86
N LEU A 36 8.23 1.86 -3.87
CA LEU A 36 8.53 2.14 -2.49
C LEU A 36 10.05 2.22 -2.51
N ARG A 37 10.61 3.42 -2.36
CA ARG A 37 12.00 3.49 -1.93
C ARG A 37 12.03 2.67 -0.67
N GLN A 38 12.74 1.54 -0.70
CA GLN A 38 12.94 0.74 0.49
C GLN A 38 13.67 1.65 1.47
N VAL A 39 12.92 2.12 2.46
CA VAL A 39 13.45 2.98 3.50
C VAL A 39 14.12 2.03 4.48
N GLU A 40 15.44 2.08 4.53
CA GLU A 40 16.21 1.47 5.59
C GLU A 40 16.10 2.37 6.82
N ALA A 41 15.39 1.92 7.86
CA ALA A 41 15.18 2.69 9.07
C ALA A 41 15.03 1.80 10.30
N THR A 42 15.40 2.36 11.46
CA THR A 42 15.13 1.77 12.77
C THR A 42 14.07 2.61 13.48
N VAL A 43 13.04 1.96 14.01
CA VAL A 43 11.96 2.58 14.77
C VAL A 43 12.00 2.06 16.19
N THR A 44 12.17 2.95 17.16
CA THR A 44 12.04 2.59 18.57
C THR A 44 10.56 2.58 18.96
N PHE A 45 10.06 1.44 19.43
CA PHE A 45 8.70 1.25 19.88
C PHE A 45 8.67 0.95 21.39
N ALA A 46 8.28 1.96 22.16
CA ALA A 46 8.11 1.83 23.60
C ALA A 46 6.65 1.50 23.95
N PHE A 47 6.44 0.56 24.86
CA PHE A 47 5.11 0.18 25.31
C PHE A 47 5.12 -0.35 26.76
N TRP A 48 3.92 -0.38 27.36
CA TRP A 48 3.67 -1.09 28.61
C TRP A 48 2.76 -2.28 28.41
N GLY A 49 2.56 -3.06 29.47
CA GLY A 49 1.52 -4.07 29.51
C GLY A 49 1.89 -5.21 30.44
N ASP A 50 0.97 -6.16 30.60
CA ASP A 50 1.27 -7.40 31.27
C ASP A 50 2.21 -8.30 30.42
N PRO A 51 2.75 -9.40 30.99
CA PRO A 51 3.63 -10.28 30.25
C PRO A 51 3.00 -10.95 29.02
N ALA A 52 1.68 -11.17 29.01
CA ALA A 52 0.98 -11.75 27.86
C ALA A 52 0.82 -10.70 26.75
N GLU A 53 0.53 -9.46 27.09
CA GLU A 53 0.51 -8.34 26.14
C GLU A 53 1.87 -8.13 25.48
N ARG A 54 2.98 -8.28 26.23
CA ARG A 54 4.33 -8.22 25.64
C ARG A 54 4.52 -9.24 24.53
N VAL A 55 4.13 -10.50 24.76
CA VAL A 55 4.26 -11.58 23.77
C VAL A 55 3.41 -11.25 22.53
N ALA A 56 2.19 -10.75 22.72
CA ALA A 56 1.33 -10.34 21.61
C ALA A 56 1.95 -9.21 20.77
N TYR A 57 2.60 -8.23 21.41
CA TYR A 57 3.32 -7.18 20.69
C TYR A 57 4.53 -7.72 19.91
N GLU A 58 5.29 -8.64 20.50
CA GLU A 58 6.43 -9.29 19.83
C GLU A 58 5.99 -9.99 18.53
N GLU A 59 4.89 -10.75 18.56
CA GLU A 59 4.33 -11.42 17.37
C GLU A 59 3.90 -10.43 16.28
N VAL A 60 3.30 -9.30 16.67
CA VAL A 60 2.90 -8.24 15.71
C VAL A 60 4.12 -7.58 15.08
N ILE A 61 5.18 -7.38 15.87
CA ILE A 61 6.44 -6.78 15.39
C ILE A 61 7.13 -7.72 14.41
N GLU A 62 7.23 -9.01 14.72
CA GLU A 62 7.80 -10.00 13.79
C GLU A 62 7.03 -10.02 12.46
N GLY A 63 5.70 -9.99 12.51
CA GLY A 63 4.87 -9.90 11.30
C GLY A 63 5.09 -8.62 10.50
N PHE A 64 5.31 -7.50 11.18
CA PHE A 64 5.60 -6.21 10.54
C PHE A 64 6.97 -6.21 9.86
N GLU A 65 8.02 -6.66 10.55
CA GLU A 65 9.39 -6.70 10.00
C GLU A 65 9.49 -7.66 8.81
N ALA A 66 8.81 -8.80 8.87
CA ALA A 66 8.72 -9.73 7.74
C ALA A 66 8.05 -9.08 6.51
N ALA A 67 7.06 -8.21 6.73
CA ALA A 67 6.37 -7.48 5.67
C ALA A 67 7.14 -6.22 5.19
N GLN A 68 8.06 -5.70 6.00
CA GLN A 68 8.84 -4.48 5.75
C GLN A 68 10.34 -4.73 5.96
N PRO A 69 11.02 -5.44 5.02
CA PRO A 69 12.39 -5.92 5.22
C PRO A 69 13.47 -4.83 5.37
N GLY A 70 13.13 -3.55 5.16
CA GLY A 70 14.03 -2.41 5.42
C GLY A 70 13.78 -1.72 6.78
N ILE A 71 12.78 -2.15 7.56
CA ILE A 71 12.46 -1.51 8.82
C ILE A 71 12.75 -2.47 9.97
N GLN A 72 13.64 -2.06 10.88
CA GLN A 72 13.89 -2.72 12.15
C GLN A 72 13.12 -2.01 13.26
N VAL A 73 12.49 -2.77 14.15
CA VAL A 73 11.81 -2.27 15.35
C VAL A 73 12.65 -2.60 16.59
N GLU A 74 13.05 -1.58 17.34
CA GLU A 74 13.68 -1.74 18.64
C GLU A 74 12.64 -1.54 19.75
N THR A 75 12.48 -2.51 20.64
CA THR A 75 11.42 -2.45 21.67
C THR A 75 11.92 -1.96 23.01
N ILE A 76 11.09 -1.15 23.69
CA ILE A 76 11.29 -0.76 25.09
C ILE A 76 10.03 -1.13 25.87
N TYR A 77 10.07 -2.28 26.55
CA TYR A 77 8.97 -2.75 27.38
C TYR A 77 9.08 -2.26 28.83
N THR A 78 7.97 -1.80 29.39
CA THR A 78 7.84 -1.47 30.82
C THR A 78 6.59 -2.11 31.42
N PRO A 79 6.68 -3.02 32.40
CA PRO A 79 5.51 -3.74 32.93
C PRO A 79 4.43 -2.85 33.59
N GLY A 80 4.85 -1.72 34.15
CA GLY A 80 3.99 -0.84 34.93
C GLY A 80 3.61 0.44 34.19
N GLN A 81 2.35 0.85 34.34
CA GLN A 81 1.85 2.05 33.67
C GLN A 81 2.56 3.32 34.15
N ASP A 82 2.69 3.49 35.46
CA ASP A 82 3.28 4.70 36.05
C ASP A 82 4.77 4.85 35.71
N ASP A 83 5.52 3.73 35.71
CA ASP A 83 6.94 3.71 35.36
C ASP A 83 7.16 4.09 33.90
N TYR A 84 6.31 3.60 33.00
CA TYR A 84 6.36 3.96 31.59
C TYR A 84 6.07 5.44 31.38
N GLN A 85 5.06 6.01 32.04
CA GLN A 85 4.76 7.46 31.93
C GLN A 85 5.96 8.28 32.41
N THR A 86 6.57 7.88 33.52
CA THR A 86 7.77 8.54 34.05
C THR A 86 8.92 8.48 33.05
N LYS A 87 9.17 7.32 32.45
CA LYS A 87 10.21 7.13 31.43
C LYS A 87 9.95 7.99 30.19
N ILE A 88 8.75 7.93 29.62
CA ILE A 88 8.41 8.70 28.43
C ILE A 88 8.47 10.21 28.69
N ALA A 89 7.95 10.68 29.83
CA ALA A 89 8.06 12.09 30.20
C ALA A 89 9.52 12.55 30.31
N THR A 90 10.38 11.70 30.89
CA THR A 90 11.82 11.97 30.98
C THR A 90 12.48 11.99 29.61
N SER A 91 12.24 10.98 28.78
CA SER A 91 12.78 10.89 27.42
C SER A 91 12.33 12.08 26.57
N PHE A 92 11.05 12.43 26.60
CA PHE A 92 10.52 13.56 25.83
C PHE A 92 11.11 14.90 26.28
N SER A 93 11.42 15.05 27.56
CA SER A 93 12.08 16.25 28.08
C SER A 93 13.56 16.35 27.70
N ALA A 94 14.19 15.21 27.37
CA ALA A 94 15.61 15.14 27.00
C ALA A 94 15.86 15.49 25.52
N GLY A 95 14.83 15.43 24.67
CA GLY A 95 14.92 15.63 23.21
C GLY A 95 15.28 14.37 22.45
#